data_AF-A0A924WIJ2-F1
#
_entry.id   AF-A0A924WIJ2-F1
#
_cell.length_a   1.000
_cell.length_b   1.000
_cell.length_c   1.000
_cell.angle_alpha   90.00
_cell.angle_beta   90.00
_cell.angle_gamma   90.00
#
_symmetry.space_group_name_H-M   'P 1'
#
loop_
_entity.id
_entity.type
_entity.pdbx_description
1 polymer ?
#
loop_
_entity_poly.entity_id
_entity_poly.type
_entity_poly.pdbx_seq_one_letter_code
_entity_poly.pdbx_strand_id
1 'polypeptide(L)'
;MTNFNGICYQPFPPGYDPSSANTTCIFFGSDIAYDPMAPIWGDAYTSSTGSSCDLSGPNKARNDIQTLAGMGVQLIRLYDWEPRNNHLKFLNYCNDHNIKVLVPVSNYFVKPDQGLKDMNTLIPKLIDSFSNENKSDYHSAVAGIIIGNEPEVNGFSAQNCIDFTTAWAKIEDQQYSGYREVQIGHPVDFGKYGGAYPCFGFWDPLLGALNAVTTKNLNKRLFLAPQTYNGDDYLFVNAESSGRGYVDLAYDKYQKPILFTEIGYGRSNAGYQTFVQGQIAGCITYHSQNPDKLIGICFFQFADKVWLDSGSSEATFGTFSHAGGTMCTIKYGDGDFTHWDHGSCNNDSMTVDTLSATPLHDIVVKNYKPD
;
A
#
# COMPACT_ATOMS: atom_id res chain seq x y z
N MET A 1 -10.30 16.83 5.31
CA MET A 1 -9.44 15.63 5.47
C MET A 1 -8.00 16.09 5.54
N THR A 2 -7.14 15.40 6.29
CA THR A 2 -5.71 15.70 6.41
C THR A 2 -4.99 15.38 5.10
N ASN A 3 -4.02 16.19 4.68
CA ASN A 3 -3.08 15.82 3.61
C ASN A 3 -2.35 14.54 4.01
N PHE A 4 -2.50 13.45 3.26
CA PHE A 4 -1.69 12.27 3.52
C PHE A 4 -0.35 12.35 2.79
N ASN A 5 0.70 12.64 3.55
CA ASN A 5 2.10 12.43 3.16
C ASN A 5 2.40 10.93 3.25
N GLY A 6 2.17 10.21 2.17
CA GLY A 6 2.23 8.75 2.16
C GLY A 6 3.46 8.18 1.47
N ILE A 7 3.68 6.88 1.68
CA ILE A 7 4.71 6.09 1.00
C ILE A 7 4.22 4.66 0.74
N CYS A 8 4.69 4.07 -0.33
CA CYS A 8 4.50 2.65 -0.61
C CYS A 8 5.50 1.83 0.20
N TYR A 9 5.04 0.78 0.88
CA TYR A 9 5.84 -0.01 1.83
C TYR A 9 5.83 -1.49 1.47
N GLN A 10 6.98 -1.98 1.00
CA GLN A 10 7.26 -3.38 0.71
C GLN A 10 8.76 -3.72 0.86
N PRO A 11 9.42 -3.34 1.97
CA PRO A 11 10.88 -3.50 2.10
C PRO A 11 11.27 -4.92 2.52
N PHE A 12 10.90 -5.89 1.68
CA PHE A 12 11.28 -7.29 1.89
C PHE A 12 12.80 -7.44 1.99
N PRO A 13 13.29 -8.31 2.88
CA PRO A 13 14.70 -8.53 3.07
C PRO A 13 15.26 -9.49 1.99
N PRO A 14 16.59 -9.61 1.86
CA PRO A 14 17.22 -10.62 1.02
C PRO A 14 16.65 -12.02 1.25
N GLY A 15 16.37 -12.74 0.15
CA GLY A 15 15.74 -14.06 0.16
C GLY A 15 14.25 -14.06 -0.22
N TYR A 16 13.60 -12.89 -0.27
CA TYR A 16 12.26 -12.77 -0.83
C TYR A 16 12.28 -12.85 -2.37
N ASP A 17 11.33 -13.59 -2.93
CA ASP A 17 11.02 -13.62 -4.36
C ASP A 17 9.49 -13.78 -4.51
N PRO A 18 8.78 -12.84 -5.17
CA PRO A 18 7.33 -12.93 -5.33
C PRO A 18 6.86 -14.18 -6.09
N SER A 19 7.70 -14.76 -6.95
CA SER A 19 7.35 -15.96 -7.72
C SER A 19 7.28 -17.23 -6.86
N SER A 20 7.92 -17.22 -5.69
CA SER A 20 7.97 -18.35 -4.75
C SER A 20 7.39 -18.03 -3.38
N ALA A 21 6.96 -16.79 -3.15
CA ALA A 21 6.39 -16.30 -1.89
C ALA A 21 5.37 -17.27 -1.26
N ASN A 22 4.38 -17.69 -2.07
CA ASN A 22 3.33 -18.65 -1.71
C ASN A 22 3.80 -20.11 -1.62
N THR A 23 5.10 -20.36 -1.45
CA THR A 23 5.68 -21.69 -1.18
C THR A 23 6.60 -21.70 0.03
N THR A 24 6.68 -20.56 0.73
CA THR A 24 7.51 -20.38 1.94
C THR A 24 6.60 -20.05 3.12
N CYS A 25 7.03 -20.33 4.35
CA CYS A 25 6.29 -19.86 5.53
C CYS A 25 6.49 -18.36 5.76
N ILE A 26 7.72 -17.88 5.62
CA ILE A 26 8.10 -16.49 5.90
C ILE A 26 7.45 -15.51 4.92
N PHE A 27 7.39 -15.83 3.63
CA PHE A 27 6.91 -14.86 2.63
C PHE A 27 5.52 -15.21 2.08
N PHE A 28 4.79 -16.12 2.73
CA PHE A 28 3.48 -16.53 2.26
C PHE A 28 2.56 -15.32 2.05
N GLY A 29 1.91 -15.26 0.89
CA GLY A 29 0.99 -14.20 0.54
C GLY A 29 1.64 -12.84 0.27
N SER A 30 2.97 -12.77 0.21
CA SER A 30 3.71 -11.50 0.09
C SER A 30 3.28 -10.48 1.16
N ASP A 31 2.99 -10.97 2.36
CA ASP A 31 2.47 -10.17 3.46
C ASP A 31 3.64 -9.62 4.30
N ILE A 32 3.90 -8.32 4.23
CA ILE A 32 4.96 -7.66 5.01
C ILE A 32 4.48 -7.19 6.39
N ALA A 33 3.16 -7.22 6.65
CA ALA A 33 2.54 -6.55 7.79
C ALA A 33 2.18 -7.50 8.95
N TYR A 34 2.44 -8.80 8.81
CA TYR A 34 2.14 -9.77 9.86
C TYR A 34 3.26 -9.92 10.91
N ASP A 35 2.91 -10.53 12.05
CA ASP A 35 3.75 -10.61 13.25
C ASP A 35 5.20 -11.11 13.02
N PRO A 36 5.46 -12.24 12.33
CA PRO A 36 6.81 -12.69 11.99
C PRO A 36 7.68 -11.69 11.22
N MET A 37 7.10 -10.68 10.55
CA MET A 37 7.83 -9.60 9.90
C MET A 37 8.20 -8.44 10.85
N ALA A 38 7.83 -8.50 12.14
CA ALA A 38 8.20 -7.48 13.13
C ALA A 38 9.70 -7.15 13.23
N PRO A 39 10.66 -8.06 12.98
CA PRO A 39 12.08 -7.70 12.90
C PRO A 39 12.39 -6.59 11.88
N ILE A 40 11.53 -6.42 10.87
CA ILE A 40 11.61 -5.39 9.83
C ILE A 40 10.88 -4.11 10.27
N TRP A 41 9.57 -4.22 10.52
CA TRP A 41 8.74 -3.02 10.70
C TRP A 41 8.75 -2.49 12.15
N GLY A 42 9.01 -3.34 13.13
CA GLY A 42 8.89 -3.06 14.56
C GLY A 42 10.22 -2.86 15.29
N ASP A 43 10.13 -2.62 16.59
CA ASP A 43 11.27 -2.44 17.49
C ASP A 43 11.78 -3.74 18.13
N ALA A 44 10.96 -4.79 18.16
CA ALA A 44 11.33 -6.08 18.71
C ALA A 44 10.50 -7.26 18.16
N TYR A 45 11.08 -8.46 18.24
CA TYR A 45 10.39 -9.73 18.02
C TYR A 45 11.06 -10.86 18.81
N THR A 46 10.28 -11.85 19.24
CA THR A 46 10.81 -13.11 19.79
C THR A 46 10.03 -14.26 19.20
N SER A 47 10.72 -15.17 18.53
CA SER A 47 10.12 -16.32 17.87
C SER A 47 9.78 -17.45 18.83
N SER A 48 8.98 -18.41 18.35
CA SER A 48 8.64 -19.62 19.09
C SER A 48 9.85 -20.50 19.45
N THR A 49 10.98 -20.33 18.75
CA THR A 49 12.25 -21.03 19.05
C THR A 49 13.11 -20.28 20.06
N GLY A 50 12.69 -19.09 20.51
CA GLY A 50 13.43 -18.20 21.41
C GLY A 50 14.45 -17.30 20.71
N SER A 51 14.49 -17.28 19.37
CA SER A 51 15.31 -16.33 18.62
C SER A 51 14.67 -14.94 18.68
N SER A 52 15.45 -13.92 19.05
CA SER A 52 14.93 -12.56 19.22
C SER A 52 15.79 -11.49 18.57
N CYS A 53 15.15 -10.36 18.29
CA CYS A 53 15.78 -9.09 17.97
C CYS A 53 15.09 -7.95 18.73
N ASP A 54 15.84 -6.93 19.11
CA ASP A 54 15.32 -5.69 19.69
C ASP A 54 16.29 -4.53 19.43
N LEU A 55 15.87 -3.28 19.65
CA LEU A 55 16.72 -2.10 19.36
C LEU A 55 18.03 -2.01 20.18
N SER A 56 18.08 -2.65 21.35
CA SER A 56 19.18 -2.57 22.31
C SER A 56 20.09 -3.81 22.30
N GLY A 57 19.61 -4.90 21.74
CA GLY A 57 20.28 -6.19 21.71
C GLY A 57 21.37 -6.30 20.64
N PRO A 58 22.11 -7.43 20.65
CA PRO A 58 23.11 -7.73 19.61
C PRO A 58 22.47 -8.01 18.25
N ASN A 59 21.22 -8.49 18.24
CA ASN A 59 20.37 -8.64 17.06
C ASN A 59 19.39 -7.47 17.01
N LYS A 60 19.61 -6.53 16.08
CA LYS A 60 18.80 -5.31 16.02
C LYS A 60 17.60 -5.48 15.10
N ALA A 61 16.43 -5.10 15.57
CA ALA A 61 15.28 -4.87 14.70
C ALA A 61 15.53 -3.62 13.82
N ARG A 62 14.97 -3.59 12.61
CA ARG A 62 15.19 -2.48 11.67
C ARG A 62 14.32 -1.27 11.97
N ASN A 63 13.13 -1.49 12.52
CA ASN A 63 12.20 -0.46 12.98
C ASN A 63 11.83 0.56 11.90
N ASP A 64 11.41 0.05 10.75
CA ASP A 64 11.05 0.89 9.60
C ASP A 64 9.94 1.88 9.93
N ILE A 65 8.94 1.51 10.74
CA ILE A 65 7.79 2.38 11.04
C ILE A 65 8.25 3.63 11.82
N GLN A 66 9.19 3.50 12.76
CA GLN A 66 9.78 4.66 13.42
C GLN A 66 10.58 5.53 12.45
N THR A 67 11.33 4.91 11.53
CA THR A 67 12.07 5.62 10.48
C THR A 67 11.13 6.44 9.58
N LEU A 68 10.02 5.83 9.16
CA LEU A 68 8.98 6.47 8.35
C LEU A 68 8.33 7.67 9.06
N ALA A 69 8.00 7.53 10.35
CA ALA A 69 7.53 8.65 11.17
C ALA A 69 8.61 9.74 11.28
N GLY A 70 9.88 9.34 11.39
CA GLY A 70 11.07 10.19 11.31
C GLY A 70 11.18 10.97 9.98
N MET A 71 10.66 10.43 8.88
CA MET A 71 10.62 11.10 7.57
C MET A 71 9.40 11.99 7.36
N GLY A 72 8.40 11.95 8.24
CA GLY A 72 7.15 12.72 8.12
C GLY A 72 6.05 12.00 7.35
N VAL A 73 6.24 10.69 7.14
CA VAL A 73 5.19 9.85 6.58
C VAL A 73 4.05 9.73 7.58
N GLN A 74 2.83 9.89 7.08
CA GLN A 74 1.58 9.78 7.84
C GLN A 74 0.66 8.68 7.28
N LEU A 75 0.99 8.13 6.11
CA LEU A 75 0.23 7.08 5.45
C LEU A 75 1.18 6.04 4.84
N ILE A 76 0.90 4.77 5.07
CA ILE A 76 1.55 3.67 4.37
C ILE A 76 0.54 3.02 3.43
N ARG A 77 0.98 2.77 2.20
CA ARG A 77 0.29 1.90 1.27
C ARG A 77 0.98 0.53 1.22
N LEU A 78 0.19 -0.52 1.40
CA LEU A 78 0.61 -1.92 1.24
C LEU A 78 0.05 -2.50 -0.07
N TYR A 79 0.53 -3.68 -0.47
CA TYR A 79 0.16 -4.34 -1.73
C TYR A 79 -0.61 -5.65 -1.52
N ASP A 80 -0.14 -6.46 -0.57
CA ASP A 80 -0.71 -7.76 -0.26
C ASP A 80 -1.01 -7.87 1.24
N TRP A 81 -1.93 -8.78 1.55
CA TRP A 81 -2.46 -9.02 2.89
C TRP A 81 -3.07 -10.42 2.94
N GLU A 82 -2.54 -11.29 3.79
CA GLU A 82 -3.07 -12.64 3.98
C GLU A 82 -4.03 -12.64 5.19
N PRO A 83 -5.35 -12.66 5.00
CA PRO A 83 -6.32 -12.47 6.10
C PRO A 83 -6.29 -13.58 7.18
N ARG A 84 -5.56 -14.68 6.97
CA ARG A 84 -5.31 -15.69 8.01
C ARG A 84 -4.22 -15.27 9.02
N ASN A 85 -3.35 -14.34 8.63
CA ASN A 85 -2.30 -13.83 9.49
C ASN A 85 -2.83 -12.84 10.55
N ASN A 86 -2.04 -12.64 11.61
CA ASN A 86 -2.31 -11.61 12.61
C ASN A 86 -1.52 -10.34 12.28
N HIS A 87 -2.23 -9.23 12.15
CA HIS A 87 -1.67 -7.90 11.82
C HIS A 87 -1.88 -6.87 12.93
N LEU A 88 -2.48 -7.27 14.06
CA LEU A 88 -2.86 -6.33 15.11
C LEU A 88 -1.63 -5.60 15.67
N LYS A 89 -0.49 -6.29 15.84
CA LYS A 89 0.74 -5.64 16.33
C LYS A 89 1.29 -4.61 15.36
N PHE A 90 1.28 -4.91 14.05
CA PHE A 90 1.69 -3.96 13.03
C PHE A 90 0.78 -2.72 13.03
N LEU A 91 -0.54 -2.94 13.07
CA LEU A 91 -1.51 -1.85 13.07
C LEU A 91 -1.42 -0.99 14.35
N ASN A 92 -1.22 -1.62 15.51
CA ASN A 92 -0.94 -0.91 16.78
C ASN A 92 0.33 -0.06 16.65
N TYR A 93 1.41 -0.66 16.17
CA TYR A 93 2.70 0.02 16.06
C TYR A 93 2.67 1.20 15.08
N CYS A 94 1.96 1.07 13.96
CA CYS A 94 1.66 2.19 13.06
C CYS A 94 0.88 3.30 13.77
N ASN A 95 -0.17 2.93 14.52
CA ASN A 95 -1.00 3.89 15.24
C ASN A 95 -0.20 4.65 16.32
N ASP A 96 0.66 3.97 17.06
CA ASP A 96 1.53 4.57 18.08
C ASP A 96 2.53 5.57 17.48
N HIS A 97 2.88 5.40 16.20
CA HIS A 97 3.73 6.30 15.43
C HIS A 97 2.95 7.32 14.60
N ASN A 98 1.63 7.45 14.81
CA ASN A 98 0.73 8.33 14.06
C ASN A 98 0.72 8.09 12.54
N ILE A 99 0.99 6.84 12.13
CA ILE A 99 0.92 6.40 10.74
C ILE A 99 -0.41 5.69 10.51
N LYS A 100 -1.11 6.09 9.45
CA LYS A 100 -2.28 5.39 8.93
C LYS A 100 -1.88 4.40 7.84
N VAL A 101 -2.78 3.46 7.54
CA VAL A 101 -2.54 2.37 6.58
C VAL A 101 -3.68 2.34 5.56
N LEU A 102 -3.33 2.29 4.28
CA LEU A 102 -4.21 1.79 3.22
C LEU A 102 -4.05 0.26 3.21
N VAL A 103 -5.02 -0.43 3.80
CA VAL A 103 -5.00 -1.90 3.82
C VAL A 103 -5.40 -2.43 2.44
N PRO A 104 -4.67 -3.43 1.90
CA PRO A 104 -4.90 -3.87 0.55
C PRO A 104 -5.81 -5.09 0.49
N VAL A 105 -6.60 -5.16 -0.56
CA VAL A 105 -7.20 -6.39 -1.07
C VAL A 105 -6.45 -6.71 -2.36
N SER A 106 -5.61 -7.74 -2.34
CA SER A 106 -4.71 -8.05 -3.45
C SER A 106 -5.44 -8.49 -4.71
N ASN A 107 -4.68 -8.54 -5.81
CA ASN A 107 -5.19 -8.96 -7.13
C ASN A 107 -5.83 -10.35 -7.11
N TYR A 108 -5.42 -11.24 -6.19
CA TYR A 108 -6.00 -12.56 -6.03
C TYR A 108 -7.52 -12.52 -5.81
N PHE A 109 -8.00 -11.55 -5.02
CA PHE A 109 -9.40 -11.47 -4.60
C PHE A 109 -10.34 -10.96 -5.68
N VAL A 110 -9.82 -10.22 -6.66
CA VAL A 110 -10.61 -9.62 -7.76
C VAL A 110 -10.48 -10.39 -9.07
N LYS A 111 -9.67 -11.45 -9.12
CA LYS A 111 -9.53 -12.29 -10.32
C LYS A 111 -10.67 -13.31 -10.41
N PRO A 112 -11.36 -13.42 -11.57
CA PRO A 112 -12.55 -14.28 -11.74
C PRO A 112 -12.37 -15.73 -11.27
N ASP A 113 -11.28 -16.38 -11.68
CA ASP A 113 -11.05 -17.79 -11.39
C ASP A 113 -10.35 -18.04 -10.03
N GLN A 114 -10.08 -16.98 -9.29
CA GLN A 114 -9.39 -16.98 -8.00
C GLN A 114 -10.36 -16.57 -6.88
N GLY A 115 -9.99 -15.60 -6.04
CA GLY A 115 -10.78 -15.23 -4.86
C GLY A 115 -12.13 -14.59 -5.18
N LEU A 116 -12.37 -14.10 -6.40
CA LEU A 116 -13.63 -13.43 -6.74
C LEU A 116 -14.83 -14.37 -6.63
N LYS A 117 -14.70 -15.62 -7.10
CA LYS A 117 -15.77 -16.62 -7.02
C LYS A 117 -16.15 -16.98 -5.58
N ASP A 118 -15.23 -16.77 -4.65
CA ASP A 118 -15.36 -17.09 -3.22
C ASP A 118 -15.53 -15.83 -2.35
N MET A 119 -15.82 -14.66 -2.96
CA MET A 119 -15.83 -13.36 -2.29
C MET A 119 -16.74 -13.32 -1.04
N ASN A 120 -17.89 -14.00 -1.05
CA ASN A 120 -18.81 -14.03 0.09
C ASN A 120 -18.19 -14.69 1.35
N THR A 121 -17.22 -15.57 1.15
CA THR A 121 -16.47 -16.23 2.23
C THR A 121 -15.20 -15.47 2.59
N LEU A 122 -14.54 -14.84 1.60
CA LEU A 122 -13.25 -14.18 1.79
C LEU A 122 -13.38 -12.75 2.34
N ILE A 123 -14.41 -12.00 1.96
CA ILE A 123 -14.63 -10.63 2.44
C ILE A 123 -14.75 -10.56 3.97
N PRO A 124 -15.55 -11.41 4.66
CA PRO A 124 -15.59 -11.41 6.11
C PRO A 124 -14.22 -11.61 6.76
N LYS A 125 -13.37 -12.49 6.19
CA LYS A 125 -12.02 -12.74 6.70
C LYS A 125 -11.12 -11.50 6.56
N LEU A 126 -11.22 -10.79 5.43
CA LEU A 126 -10.51 -9.53 5.22
C LEU A 126 -10.97 -8.47 6.24
N ILE A 127 -12.28 -8.26 6.40
CA ILE A 127 -12.82 -7.29 7.36
C ILE A 127 -12.35 -7.62 8.79
N ASP A 128 -12.43 -8.89 9.19
CA ASP A 128 -11.93 -9.36 10.48
C ASP A 128 -10.44 -9.06 10.67
N SER A 129 -9.62 -9.31 9.65
CA SER A 129 -8.17 -9.04 9.72
C SER A 129 -7.82 -7.55 9.78
N PHE A 130 -8.70 -6.67 9.27
CA PHE A 130 -8.56 -5.22 9.38
C PHE A 130 -9.13 -4.64 10.68
N SER A 131 -9.76 -5.46 11.51
CA SER A 131 -10.49 -5.03 12.70
C SER A 131 -9.57 -4.72 13.88
N ASN A 132 -10.10 -3.95 14.83
CA ASN A 132 -9.47 -3.82 16.14
C ASN A 132 -9.54 -5.15 16.93
N GLU A 133 -8.82 -5.23 18.05
CA GLU A 133 -8.73 -6.42 18.90
C GLU A 133 -10.10 -6.99 19.30
N ASN A 134 -11.06 -6.10 19.58
CA ASN A 134 -12.40 -6.47 20.04
C ASN A 134 -13.37 -6.83 18.91
N LYS A 135 -12.93 -6.76 17.64
CA LYS A 135 -13.77 -6.92 16.45
C LYS A 135 -15.06 -6.09 16.50
N SER A 136 -14.94 -4.86 17.00
CA SER A 136 -16.07 -3.94 17.12
C SER A 136 -16.09 -2.86 16.03
N ASP A 137 -14.95 -2.64 15.40
CA ASP A 137 -14.74 -1.70 14.30
C ASP A 137 -13.42 -2.02 13.57
N TYR A 138 -13.17 -1.38 12.43
CA TYR A 138 -11.84 -1.33 11.82
C TYR A 138 -10.81 -0.74 12.78
N HIS A 139 -9.58 -1.26 12.76
CA HIS A 139 -8.48 -0.72 13.54
C HIS A 139 -8.27 0.78 13.25
N SER A 140 -7.92 1.58 14.26
CA SER A 140 -7.79 3.04 14.14
C SER A 140 -6.70 3.49 13.16
N ALA A 141 -5.71 2.64 12.91
CA ALA A 141 -4.67 2.85 11.88
C ALA A 141 -5.23 2.76 10.45
N VAL A 142 -6.33 2.05 10.20
CA VAL A 142 -6.87 1.87 8.84
C VAL A 142 -7.49 3.18 8.34
N ALA A 143 -6.85 3.84 7.37
CA ALA A 143 -7.38 5.05 6.74
C ALA A 143 -8.36 4.72 5.60
N GLY A 144 -8.11 3.63 4.89
CA GLY A 144 -8.93 3.21 3.77
C GLY A 144 -8.55 1.82 3.29
N ILE A 145 -9.36 1.29 2.39
CA ILE A 145 -9.16 0.01 1.73
C ILE A 145 -8.86 0.28 0.27
N ILE A 146 -7.84 -0.37 -0.27
CA ILE A 146 -7.54 -0.35 -1.70
C ILE A 146 -7.73 -1.74 -2.29
N ILE A 147 -8.51 -1.84 -3.37
CA ILE A 147 -8.96 -3.13 -3.91
C ILE A 147 -8.41 -3.33 -5.31
N GLY A 148 -7.56 -4.35 -5.46
CA GLY A 148 -6.78 -4.61 -6.66
C GLY A 148 -5.61 -3.65 -6.84
N ASN A 149 -4.83 -3.89 -7.89
CA ASN A 149 -3.69 -3.09 -8.31
C ASN A 149 -3.46 -3.27 -9.80
N GLU A 150 -3.44 -2.17 -10.55
CA GLU A 150 -3.07 -2.11 -11.99
C GLU A 150 -3.81 -3.14 -12.86
N PRO A 151 -5.10 -2.90 -13.17
CA PRO A 151 -5.95 -3.86 -13.87
C PRO A 151 -5.40 -4.33 -15.23
N GLU A 152 -4.79 -3.43 -16.01
CA GLU A 152 -4.29 -3.73 -17.36
C GLU A 152 -3.20 -4.80 -17.32
N VAL A 153 -2.25 -4.66 -16.40
CA VAL A 153 -1.10 -5.58 -16.30
C VAL A 153 -1.41 -6.82 -15.47
N ASN A 154 -2.45 -6.78 -14.62
CA ASN A 154 -2.81 -7.87 -13.73
C ASN A 154 -4.02 -8.69 -14.16
N GLY A 155 -4.66 -8.36 -15.29
CA GLY A 155 -5.65 -9.23 -15.93
C GLY A 155 -6.97 -9.32 -15.17
N PHE A 156 -7.46 -8.21 -14.63
CA PHE A 156 -8.82 -8.07 -14.10
C PHE A 156 -9.48 -6.81 -14.66
N SER A 157 -10.81 -6.75 -14.62
CA SER A 157 -11.60 -5.69 -15.25
C SER A 157 -12.31 -4.80 -14.22
N ALA A 158 -12.82 -3.66 -14.68
CA ALA A 158 -13.70 -2.81 -13.88
C ALA A 158 -14.92 -3.58 -13.35
N GLN A 159 -15.49 -4.51 -14.14
CA GLN A 159 -16.62 -5.32 -13.69
C GLN A 159 -16.27 -6.19 -12.49
N ASN A 160 -15.05 -6.75 -12.45
CA ASN A 160 -14.63 -7.56 -11.30
C ASN A 160 -14.51 -6.72 -10.03
N CYS A 161 -14.00 -5.50 -10.14
CA CYS A 161 -13.99 -4.54 -9.04
C CYS A 161 -15.41 -4.12 -8.62
N ILE A 162 -16.33 -3.90 -9.56
CA ILE A 162 -17.74 -3.59 -9.27
C ILE A 162 -18.37 -4.72 -8.46
N ASP A 163 -18.22 -5.97 -8.91
CA ASP A 163 -18.80 -7.14 -8.25
C ASP A 163 -18.27 -7.29 -6.82
N PHE A 164 -16.95 -7.24 -6.66
CA PHE A 164 -16.30 -7.40 -5.35
C PHE A 164 -16.66 -6.26 -4.39
N THR A 165 -16.60 -5.00 -4.82
CA THR A 165 -16.86 -3.85 -3.95
C THR A 165 -18.35 -3.73 -3.59
N THR A 166 -19.25 -4.12 -4.49
CA THR A 166 -20.69 -4.21 -4.18
C THR A 166 -20.95 -5.30 -3.14
N ALA A 167 -20.30 -6.47 -3.27
CA ALA A 167 -20.37 -7.52 -2.27
C ALA A 167 -19.79 -7.08 -0.93
N TRP A 168 -18.68 -6.34 -0.94
CA TRP A 168 -18.06 -5.77 0.26
C TRP A 168 -19.04 -4.92 1.05
N ALA A 169 -19.64 -3.91 0.41
CA ALA A 169 -20.58 -3.02 1.07
C ALA A 169 -21.81 -3.77 1.61
N LYS A 170 -22.30 -4.77 0.88
CA LYS A 170 -23.43 -5.60 1.33
C LYS A 170 -23.08 -6.45 2.56
N ILE A 171 -21.91 -7.10 2.55
CA ILE A 171 -21.46 -7.94 3.66
C ILE A 171 -21.17 -7.09 4.89
N GLU A 172 -20.52 -5.95 4.70
CA GLU A 172 -20.26 -4.98 5.76
C GLU A 172 -21.56 -4.46 6.38
N ASP A 173 -22.60 -4.20 5.58
CA ASP A 173 -23.92 -3.81 6.10
C ASP A 173 -24.58 -4.91 6.94
N GLN A 174 -24.47 -6.16 6.49
CA GLN A 174 -25.18 -7.29 7.07
C GLN A 174 -24.51 -7.84 8.33
N GLN A 175 -23.18 -7.87 8.36
CA GLN A 175 -22.41 -8.56 9.40
C GLN A 175 -21.62 -7.57 10.28
N TYR A 176 -21.32 -6.38 9.76
CA TYR A 176 -20.46 -5.38 10.41
C TYR A 176 -21.15 -4.01 10.42
N SER A 177 -22.46 -3.98 10.63
CA SER A 177 -23.28 -2.77 10.52
C SER A 177 -22.79 -1.63 11.42
N GLY A 178 -22.26 -1.97 12.60
CA GLY A 178 -21.68 -1.03 13.56
C GLY A 178 -20.29 -0.50 13.22
N TYR A 179 -19.60 -1.06 12.22
CA TYR A 179 -18.28 -0.58 11.80
C TYR A 179 -18.40 0.77 11.10
N ARG A 180 -17.38 1.62 11.29
CA ARG A 180 -17.28 2.91 10.61
C ARG A 180 -17.08 2.72 9.11
N GLU A 181 -17.50 3.72 8.36
CA GLU A 181 -17.37 3.75 6.91
C GLU A 181 -15.97 4.23 6.50
N VAL A 182 -15.10 3.29 6.15
CA VAL A 182 -13.75 3.60 5.62
C VAL A 182 -13.80 3.91 4.12
N GLN A 183 -12.91 4.78 3.66
CA GLN A 183 -12.78 5.11 2.22
C GLN A 183 -12.31 3.88 1.42
N ILE A 184 -12.76 3.75 0.17
CA ILE A 184 -12.45 2.64 -0.72
C ILE A 184 -11.95 3.20 -2.06
N GLY A 185 -10.80 2.71 -2.51
CA GLY A 185 -10.19 3.06 -3.78
C GLY A 185 -9.80 1.84 -4.58
N HIS A 186 -9.62 2.03 -5.88
CA HIS A 186 -9.10 1.02 -6.80
C HIS A 186 -7.83 1.57 -7.44
N PRO A 187 -6.64 1.13 -7.02
CA PRO A 187 -5.38 1.52 -7.64
C PRO A 187 -5.35 1.11 -9.12
N VAL A 188 -5.19 2.09 -10.01
CA VAL A 188 -5.23 1.91 -11.47
C VAL A 188 -3.92 2.46 -12.06
N ASP A 189 -3.26 1.64 -12.88
CA ASP A 189 -2.13 2.09 -13.70
C ASP A 189 -2.54 3.27 -14.58
N PHE A 190 -1.59 4.12 -14.95
CA PHE A 190 -1.87 5.32 -15.73
C PHE A 190 -2.17 5.06 -17.22
N GLY A 191 -2.69 3.88 -17.58
CA GLY A 191 -3.19 3.56 -18.91
C GLY A 191 -4.51 4.29 -19.22
N LYS A 192 -4.86 4.50 -20.50
CA LYS A 192 -6.10 5.23 -20.88
C LYS A 192 -7.38 4.39 -20.84
N TYR A 193 -7.28 3.07 -21.02
CA TYR A 193 -8.44 2.16 -21.10
C TYR A 193 -9.50 2.58 -22.15
N GLY A 194 -9.06 3.20 -23.25
CA GLY A 194 -9.95 3.78 -24.27
C GLY A 194 -10.61 5.11 -23.88
N GLY A 195 -10.30 5.66 -22.70
CA GLY A 195 -10.75 6.97 -22.26
C GLY A 195 -9.95 8.14 -22.84
N ALA A 196 -10.47 9.36 -22.67
CA ALA A 196 -9.81 10.59 -23.12
C ALA A 196 -8.51 10.89 -22.34
N TYR A 197 -8.48 10.52 -21.06
CA TYR A 197 -7.36 10.70 -20.14
C TYR A 197 -7.04 9.36 -19.43
N PRO A 198 -5.83 9.20 -18.89
CA PRO A 198 -5.45 8.06 -18.06
C PRO A 198 -6.49 7.71 -16.98
N CYS A 199 -6.70 6.41 -16.77
CA CYS A 199 -7.65 5.77 -15.86
C CYS A 199 -9.13 5.98 -16.21
N PHE A 200 -9.50 6.94 -17.07
CA PHE A 200 -10.91 7.31 -17.28
C PHE A 200 -11.73 6.16 -17.88
N GLY A 201 -11.16 5.42 -18.82
CA GLY A 201 -11.86 4.28 -19.41
C GLY A 201 -12.12 3.13 -18.43
N PHE A 202 -11.33 3.04 -17.36
CA PHE A 202 -11.57 2.10 -16.26
C PHE A 202 -12.60 2.66 -15.26
N TRP A 203 -12.46 3.93 -14.87
CA TRP A 203 -13.35 4.57 -13.90
C TRP A 203 -14.77 4.83 -14.43
N ASP A 204 -14.95 5.06 -15.73
CA ASP A 204 -16.27 5.29 -16.33
C ASP A 204 -17.28 4.17 -16.02
N PRO A 205 -17.02 2.89 -16.36
CA PRO A 205 -17.93 1.81 -15.98
C PRO A 205 -17.97 1.59 -14.47
N LEU A 206 -16.83 1.65 -13.78
CA LEU A 206 -16.74 1.42 -12.33
C LEU A 206 -17.62 2.38 -11.53
N LEU A 207 -17.43 3.69 -11.72
CA LEU A 207 -18.16 4.72 -11.01
C LEU A 207 -19.59 4.88 -11.54
N GLY A 208 -19.84 4.55 -12.80
CA GLY A 208 -21.19 4.45 -13.35
C GLY A 208 -22.05 3.45 -12.56
N ALA A 209 -21.48 2.30 -12.19
CA ALA A 209 -22.17 1.30 -11.37
C ALA A 209 -22.15 1.63 -9.87
N LEU A 210 -20.97 1.90 -9.29
CA LEU A 210 -20.83 2.02 -7.83
C LEU A 210 -21.48 3.28 -7.25
N ASN A 211 -21.64 4.36 -8.03
CA ASN A 211 -22.37 5.54 -7.55
C ASN A 211 -23.87 5.28 -7.30
N ALA A 212 -24.44 4.24 -7.92
CA ALA A 212 -25.82 3.82 -7.69
C ALA A 212 -25.99 2.94 -6.43
N VAL A 213 -24.89 2.44 -5.85
CA VAL A 213 -24.92 1.59 -4.65
C VAL A 213 -24.88 2.46 -3.40
N THR A 214 -25.98 2.48 -2.65
CA THR A 214 -26.14 3.29 -1.42
C THR A 214 -25.93 2.49 -0.13
N THR A 215 -25.88 1.16 -0.21
CA THR A 215 -25.57 0.28 0.93
C THR A 215 -24.24 0.69 1.57
N LYS A 216 -24.23 0.82 2.91
CA LYS A 216 -23.09 1.36 3.70
C LYS A 216 -22.45 2.62 3.10
N ASN A 217 -23.29 3.50 2.55
CA ASN A 217 -22.90 4.74 1.87
C ASN A 217 -21.75 4.55 0.86
N LEU A 218 -21.70 3.40 0.17
CA LEU A 218 -20.57 3.04 -0.71
C LEU A 218 -20.22 4.17 -1.67
N ASN A 219 -21.22 4.73 -2.36
CA ASN A 219 -21.02 5.85 -3.28
C ASN A 219 -20.28 7.07 -2.69
N LYS A 220 -20.38 7.35 -1.38
CA LYS A 220 -19.69 8.46 -0.71
C LYS A 220 -18.29 8.11 -0.20
N ARG A 221 -17.94 6.83 -0.20
CA ARG A 221 -16.66 6.31 0.29
C ARG A 221 -15.61 6.17 -0.80
N LEU A 222 -15.99 6.36 -2.06
CA LEU A 222 -15.11 6.17 -3.21
C LEU A 222 -14.14 7.35 -3.36
N PHE A 223 -12.86 7.03 -3.61
CA PHE A 223 -11.86 7.99 -4.07
C PHE A 223 -11.14 7.45 -5.32
N LEU A 224 -10.56 8.35 -6.11
CA LEU A 224 -9.77 8.00 -7.28
C LEU A 224 -8.34 7.68 -6.84
N ALA A 225 -7.82 6.53 -7.27
CA ALA A 225 -6.51 6.03 -6.87
C ALA A 225 -5.56 5.81 -8.06
N PRO A 226 -5.25 6.85 -8.87
CA PRO A 226 -4.30 6.69 -9.96
C PRO A 226 -2.88 6.42 -9.44
N GLN A 227 -2.12 5.67 -10.23
CA GLN A 227 -0.69 5.46 -10.07
C GLN A 227 0.03 6.11 -11.23
N THR A 228 0.80 7.17 -10.99
CA THR A 228 1.30 8.03 -12.06
C THR A 228 2.78 8.30 -11.93
N TYR A 229 3.46 8.23 -13.06
CA TYR A 229 4.87 8.55 -13.20
C TYR A 229 5.05 9.80 -14.08
N ASN A 230 4.03 10.68 -14.12
CA ASN A 230 4.03 11.94 -14.87
C ASN A 230 4.43 13.14 -14.00
N GLY A 231 5.09 14.12 -14.61
CA GLY A 231 5.54 15.34 -13.93
C GLY A 231 4.39 16.25 -13.48
N ASP A 232 4.71 17.20 -12.61
CA ASP A 232 3.80 18.20 -12.06
C ASP A 232 3.05 19.02 -13.14
N ASP A 233 3.70 19.36 -14.25
CA ASP A 233 3.05 20.06 -15.37
C ASP A 233 1.83 19.30 -15.91
N TYR A 234 1.95 17.99 -16.16
CA TYR A 234 0.83 17.18 -16.60
C TYR A 234 -0.26 17.08 -15.52
N LEU A 235 0.16 16.87 -14.26
CA LEU A 235 -0.77 16.66 -13.15
C LEU A 235 -1.62 17.91 -12.83
N PHE A 236 -1.04 19.11 -12.98
CA PHE A 236 -1.63 20.34 -12.46
C PHE A 236 -1.83 21.46 -13.48
N VAL A 237 -1.18 21.40 -14.65
CA VAL A 237 -1.20 22.51 -15.63
C VAL A 237 -1.81 22.10 -16.96
N ASN A 238 -1.32 21.04 -17.60
CA ASN A 238 -1.62 20.79 -19.01
C ASN A 238 -1.64 19.30 -19.42
N ALA A 239 -2.55 18.54 -18.84
CA ALA A 239 -2.80 17.16 -19.26
C ALA A 239 -3.32 17.12 -20.71
N GLU A 240 -2.68 16.31 -21.56
CA GLU A 240 -3.05 16.10 -22.97
C GLU A 240 -3.20 17.40 -23.78
N SER A 241 -2.37 18.42 -23.51
CA SER A 241 -2.46 19.74 -24.15
C SER A 241 -3.80 20.47 -23.99
N SER A 242 -4.57 20.12 -22.95
CA SER A 242 -5.91 20.69 -22.71
C SER A 242 -5.91 22.10 -22.12
N GLY A 243 -4.76 22.59 -21.65
CA GLY A 243 -4.64 23.80 -20.83
C GLY A 243 -5.15 23.62 -19.39
N ARG A 244 -5.36 22.37 -18.95
CA ARG A 244 -5.84 22.03 -17.60
C ARG A 244 -5.06 20.86 -17.01
N GLY A 245 -4.84 20.87 -15.69
CA GLY A 245 -4.23 19.76 -14.98
C GLY A 245 -5.10 18.50 -14.94
N TYR A 246 -4.47 17.32 -14.94
CA TYR A 246 -5.15 16.04 -14.82
C TYR A 246 -6.08 15.96 -13.59
N VAL A 247 -5.63 16.48 -12.43
CA VAL A 247 -6.40 16.42 -11.19
C VAL A 247 -7.73 17.19 -11.32
N ASP A 248 -7.70 18.38 -11.94
CA ASP A 248 -8.91 19.16 -12.16
C ASP A 248 -9.86 18.49 -13.14
N LEU A 249 -9.34 17.91 -14.23
CA LEU A 249 -10.14 17.21 -15.23
C LEU A 249 -10.84 15.98 -14.64
N ALA A 250 -10.11 15.20 -13.84
CA ALA A 250 -10.65 14.02 -13.17
C ALA A 250 -11.70 14.41 -12.12
N TYR A 251 -11.40 15.41 -11.29
CA TYR A 251 -12.33 15.88 -10.27
C TYR A 251 -13.61 16.44 -10.89
N ASP A 252 -13.52 17.27 -11.93
CA ASP A 252 -14.69 17.84 -12.60
C ASP A 252 -15.63 16.75 -13.13
N LYS A 253 -15.08 15.68 -13.70
CA LYS A 253 -15.87 14.58 -14.27
C LYS A 253 -16.50 13.70 -13.20
N TYR A 254 -15.73 13.30 -12.19
CA TYR A 254 -16.15 12.24 -11.27
C TYR A 254 -16.64 12.75 -9.91
N GLN A 255 -16.29 13.99 -9.54
CA GLN A 255 -16.61 14.61 -8.25
C GLN A 255 -16.16 13.72 -7.06
N LYS A 256 -14.98 13.10 -7.21
CA LYS A 256 -14.34 12.26 -6.19
C LYS A 256 -12.94 12.81 -5.88
N PRO A 257 -12.51 12.78 -4.61
CA PRO A 257 -11.14 13.15 -4.26
C PRO A 257 -10.15 12.15 -4.86
N ILE A 258 -8.93 12.61 -5.10
CA ILE A 258 -7.81 11.83 -5.63
C ILE A 258 -6.80 11.57 -4.53
N LEU A 259 -6.36 10.34 -4.40
CA LEU A 259 -5.13 9.96 -3.69
C LEU A 259 -4.20 9.32 -4.71
N PHE A 260 -3.09 9.96 -5.04
CA PHE A 260 -2.10 9.30 -5.89
C PHE A 260 -1.51 8.13 -5.10
N THR A 261 -1.81 6.90 -5.50
CA THR A 261 -1.38 5.71 -4.77
C THR A 261 0.02 5.25 -5.15
N GLU A 262 0.57 5.79 -6.25
CA GLU A 262 2.00 5.79 -6.57
C GLU A 262 2.36 7.09 -7.30
N ILE A 263 3.46 7.70 -6.87
CA ILE A 263 4.24 8.66 -7.64
C ILE A 263 5.72 8.35 -7.49
N GLY A 264 6.54 8.73 -8.44
CA GLY A 264 8.00 8.64 -8.31
C GLY A 264 8.69 8.63 -9.65
N TYR A 265 10.01 8.47 -9.62
CA TYR A 265 10.82 8.21 -10.80
C TYR A 265 12.11 7.50 -10.38
N GLY A 266 12.37 6.33 -10.97
CA GLY A 266 13.47 5.46 -10.56
C GLY A 266 14.83 6.14 -10.78
N ARG A 267 15.78 5.91 -9.86
CA ARG A 267 17.12 6.54 -9.87
C ARG A 267 17.98 6.16 -11.07
N SER A 268 17.61 5.11 -11.81
CA SER A 268 18.26 4.77 -13.08
C SER A 268 17.94 5.75 -14.21
N ASN A 269 16.91 6.61 -14.06
CA ASN A 269 16.53 7.60 -15.06
C ASN A 269 17.30 8.92 -14.89
N ALA A 270 17.61 9.59 -16.00
CA ALA A 270 18.22 10.91 -15.95
C ALA A 270 17.26 11.96 -15.33
N GLY A 271 17.78 12.85 -14.50
CA GLY A 271 17.01 13.94 -13.91
C GLY A 271 16.01 13.52 -12.82
N TYR A 272 16.10 12.30 -12.29
CA TYR A 272 15.13 11.75 -11.34
C TYR A 272 14.88 12.62 -10.11
N GLN A 273 15.93 13.26 -9.55
CA GLN A 273 15.79 14.12 -8.37
C GLN A 273 14.90 15.32 -8.66
N THR A 274 15.14 16.03 -9.77
CA THR A 274 14.34 17.19 -10.17
C THR A 274 12.90 16.79 -10.44
N PHE A 275 12.70 15.65 -11.12
CA PHE A 275 11.37 15.15 -11.44
C PHE A 275 10.55 14.81 -10.18
N VAL A 276 11.13 14.03 -9.27
CA VAL A 276 10.48 13.65 -8.00
C VAL A 276 10.23 14.88 -7.11
N GLN A 277 11.19 15.80 -7.04
CA GLN A 277 11.02 17.05 -6.31
C GLN A 277 9.85 17.88 -6.86
N GLY A 278 9.71 17.96 -8.19
CA GLY A 278 8.57 18.63 -8.84
C GLY A 278 7.25 17.93 -8.53
N GLN A 279 7.18 16.61 -8.69
CA GLN A 279 5.98 15.83 -8.37
C GLN A 279 5.52 16.03 -6.91
N ILE A 280 6.40 15.80 -5.94
CA ILE A 280 6.03 15.86 -4.52
C ILE A 280 5.65 17.29 -4.12
N ALA A 281 6.47 18.30 -4.46
CA ALA A 281 6.17 19.68 -4.12
C ALA A 281 4.91 20.20 -4.82
N GLY A 282 4.70 19.82 -6.09
CA GLY A 282 3.49 20.15 -6.83
C GLY A 282 2.24 19.57 -6.17
N CYS A 283 2.28 18.30 -5.76
CA CYS A 283 1.18 17.66 -5.04
C CYS A 283 0.88 18.36 -3.70
N ILE A 284 1.90 18.66 -2.90
CA ILE A 284 1.73 19.34 -1.60
C ILE A 284 1.16 20.75 -1.80
N THR A 285 1.70 21.50 -2.76
CA THR A 285 1.23 22.86 -3.08
C THR A 285 -0.21 22.82 -3.57
N TYR A 286 -0.54 21.92 -4.51
CA TYR A 286 -1.89 21.79 -5.04
C TYR A 286 -2.89 21.38 -3.95
N HIS A 287 -2.56 20.39 -3.11
CA HIS A 287 -3.41 19.99 -1.97
C HIS A 287 -3.69 21.17 -1.04
N SER A 288 -2.67 21.97 -0.70
CA SER A 288 -2.83 23.10 0.22
C SER A 288 -3.87 24.13 -0.27
N GLN A 289 -4.07 24.20 -1.59
CA GLN A 289 -5.02 25.09 -2.25
C GLN A 289 -6.35 24.39 -2.58
N ASN A 290 -6.33 23.07 -2.75
CA ASN A 290 -7.46 22.26 -3.22
C ASN A 290 -7.61 20.95 -2.41
N PRO A 291 -7.79 21.03 -1.07
CA PRO A 291 -7.76 19.86 -0.19
C PRO A 291 -8.92 18.87 -0.41
N ASP A 292 -9.99 19.31 -1.08
CA ASP A 292 -11.13 18.47 -1.45
C ASP A 292 -10.91 17.68 -2.75
N LYS A 293 -9.95 18.12 -3.58
CA LYS A 293 -9.66 17.49 -4.89
C LYS A 293 -8.53 16.48 -4.81
N LEU A 294 -7.44 16.82 -4.14
CA LEU A 294 -6.30 15.94 -3.90
C LEU A 294 -6.22 15.75 -2.39
N ILE A 295 -6.31 14.52 -1.89
CA ILE A 295 -6.32 14.22 -0.44
C ILE A 295 -4.97 13.66 0.06
N GLY A 296 -4.06 13.35 -0.85
CA GLY A 296 -2.70 12.95 -0.51
C GLY A 296 -1.96 12.28 -1.65
N ILE A 297 -0.79 11.75 -1.31
CA ILE A 297 0.14 11.07 -2.21
C ILE A 297 0.79 9.89 -1.51
N CYS A 298 1.19 8.87 -2.26
CA CYS A 298 2.07 7.81 -1.82
C CYS A 298 3.30 7.77 -2.71
N PHE A 299 4.45 8.18 -2.19
CA PHE A 299 5.72 8.06 -2.90
C PHE A 299 6.08 6.57 -3.04
N PHE A 300 6.41 6.15 -4.26
CA PHE A 300 6.93 4.82 -4.55
C PHE A 300 8.47 4.93 -4.57
N GLN A 301 9.19 4.42 -3.56
CA GLN A 301 8.74 3.67 -2.38
C GLN A 301 9.77 3.71 -1.23
N PHE A 302 9.49 3.08 -0.09
CA PHE A 302 10.38 3.11 1.08
C PHE A 302 11.77 2.50 0.79
N ALA A 303 11.86 1.24 0.35
CA ALA A 303 13.12 0.59 -0.02
C ALA A 303 13.07 0.05 -1.45
N ASP A 304 14.24 -0.11 -2.06
CA ASP A 304 14.39 -0.80 -3.34
C ASP A 304 13.81 -2.23 -3.31
N LYS A 305 13.39 -2.75 -4.47
CA LYS A 305 12.92 -4.13 -4.56
C LYS A 305 14.12 -5.07 -4.56
N VAL A 306 14.31 -5.83 -3.48
CA VAL A 306 15.44 -6.77 -3.32
C VAL A 306 15.46 -7.92 -4.34
N TRP A 307 14.31 -8.24 -4.94
CA TRP A 307 14.13 -9.35 -5.90
C TRP A 307 14.29 -8.93 -7.36
N LEU A 308 14.52 -7.64 -7.63
CA LEU A 308 14.75 -7.14 -8.98
C LEU A 308 16.22 -6.80 -9.16
N ASP A 309 16.73 -7.06 -10.36
CA ASP A 309 18.08 -6.66 -10.74
C ASP A 309 18.22 -5.14 -10.65
N SER A 310 19.35 -4.67 -10.10
CA SER A 310 19.68 -3.24 -9.96
C SER A 310 19.67 -2.44 -11.27
N GLY A 311 19.72 -3.12 -12.42
CA GLY A 311 19.59 -2.51 -13.75
C GLY A 311 18.14 -2.24 -14.18
N SER A 312 17.14 -2.80 -13.50
CA SER A 312 15.72 -2.53 -13.75
C SER A 312 15.33 -1.18 -13.16
N SER A 313 14.61 -0.36 -13.92
CA SER A 313 14.10 0.92 -13.42
C SER A 313 13.21 0.72 -12.19
N GLU A 314 12.40 -0.33 -12.17
CA GLU A 314 11.53 -0.70 -11.04
C GLU A 314 12.29 -1.05 -9.75
N ALA A 315 13.57 -1.44 -9.87
CA ALA A 315 14.38 -1.80 -8.70
C ALA A 315 14.88 -0.56 -7.93
N THR A 316 14.84 0.64 -8.52
CA THR A 316 15.63 1.80 -8.04
C THR A 316 14.82 2.96 -7.47
N PHE A 317 13.55 2.73 -7.14
CA PHE A 317 12.63 3.74 -6.62
C PHE A 317 12.75 4.02 -5.12
N GLY A 318 13.55 3.23 -4.38
CA GLY A 318 13.63 3.32 -2.92
C GLY A 318 14.19 4.65 -2.41
N THR A 319 13.57 5.19 -1.35
CA THR A 319 14.23 6.16 -0.46
C THR A 319 15.40 5.53 0.29
N PHE A 320 15.41 4.20 0.39
CA PHE A 320 16.50 3.39 0.92
C PHE A 320 16.94 2.31 -0.07
N SER A 321 18.23 1.96 -0.04
CA SER A 321 18.82 0.81 -0.72
C SER A 321 19.26 -0.25 0.29
N HIS A 322 19.22 -1.51 -0.11
CA HIS A 322 19.75 -2.63 0.67
C HIS A 322 21.28 -2.54 0.74
N ALA A 323 21.83 -2.34 1.94
CA ALA A 323 23.26 -2.11 2.15
C ALA A 323 24.05 -3.40 2.46
N GLY A 324 23.36 -4.55 2.59
CA GLY A 324 23.97 -5.87 2.71
C GLY A 324 24.57 -6.23 4.07
N GLY A 325 24.64 -5.29 5.01
CA GLY A 325 24.95 -5.60 6.42
C GLY A 325 23.81 -6.37 7.08
N THR A 326 24.11 -7.27 8.02
CA THR A 326 23.08 -8.01 8.78
C THR A 326 22.73 -7.25 10.06
N MET A 327 21.44 -6.94 10.23
CA MET A 327 20.87 -6.35 11.45
C MET A 327 20.53 -7.44 12.48
N CYS A 328 19.83 -8.48 12.02
CA CYS A 328 19.55 -9.67 12.81
C CYS A 328 19.24 -10.87 11.90
N THR A 329 19.35 -12.07 12.47
CA THR A 329 18.80 -13.29 11.87
C THR A 329 17.85 -13.91 12.87
N ILE A 330 16.59 -14.07 12.47
CA ILE A 330 15.56 -14.72 13.27
C ILE A 330 15.36 -16.14 12.76
N LYS A 331 15.42 -17.10 13.68
CA LYS A 331 15.01 -18.48 13.42
C LYS A 331 13.57 -18.66 13.84
N TYR A 332 12.75 -19.10 12.91
CA TYR A 332 11.35 -19.39 13.16
C TYR A 332 11.16 -20.87 13.47
N GLY A 333 10.11 -21.10 14.22
CA GLY A 333 9.54 -22.39 14.44
C GLY A 333 8.11 -22.38 13.96
N ASP A 334 7.57 -23.58 13.98
CA ASP A 334 6.18 -23.88 13.73
C ASP A 334 5.22 -22.89 14.44
N GLY A 335 5.43 -22.62 15.72
CA GLY A 335 4.53 -21.76 16.52
C GLY A 335 4.50 -20.27 16.14
N ASP A 336 5.31 -19.82 15.18
CA ASP A 336 5.33 -18.43 14.69
C ASP A 336 4.27 -18.16 13.61
N PHE A 337 3.73 -19.21 12.98
CA PHE A 337 2.85 -19.10 11.82
C PHE A 337 1.42 -19.56 12.13
N THR A 338 0.45 -18.95 11.44
CA THR A 338 -0.99 -19.28 11.60
C THR A 338 -1.45 -20.37 10.64
N HIS A 339 -0.67 -20.65 9.60
CA HIS A 339 -0.97 -21.61 8.55
C HIS A 339 0.31 -22.22 7.98
N TRP A 340 0.16 -23.39 7.36
CA TRP A 340 1.23 -24.39 7.18
C TRP A 340 1.08 -25.12 5.85
N ASP A 341 0.63 -24.40 4.84
CA ASP A 341 0.18 -24.98 3.57
C ASP A 341 1.31 -25.72 2.83
N HIS A 342 2.57 -25.53 3.27
CA HIS A 342 3.79 -26.11 2.71
C HIS A 342 4.54 -27.06 3.66
N GLY A 343 3.98 -27.37 4.83
CA GLY A 343 4.59 -28.24 5.83
C GLY A 343 5.19 -27.48 7.04
N SER A 344 6.10 -28.15 7.75
CA SER A 344 6.79 -27.60 8.92
C SER A 344 7.68 -26.41 8.54
N CYS A 345 7.62 -25.35 9.34
CA CYS A 345 8.43 -24.14 9.21
C CYS A 345 9.64 -24.15 10.17
N ASN A 346 9.86 -25.25 10.90
CA ASN A 346 10.98 -25.40 11.81
C ASN A 346 12.35 -25.14 11.13
N ASN A 347 13.09 -24.20 11.71
CA ASN A 347 14.41 -23.73 11.27
C ASN A 347 14.41 -22.82 10.04
N ASP A 348 13.26 -22.40 9.54
CA ASP A 348 13.20 -21.30 8.59
C ASP A 348 13.87 -20.07 9.22
N SER A 349 14.67 -19.36 8.44
CA SER A 349 15.43 -18.23 8.93
C SER A 349 15.26 -17.02 8.03
N MET A 350 14.98 -15.87 8.63
CA MET A 350 14.99 -14.58 7.94
C MET A 350 16.18 -13.77 8.40
N THR A 351 16.94 -13.25 7.45
CA THR A 351 18.01 -12.28 7.72
C THR A 351 17.49 -10.89 7.39
N VAL A 352 17.40 -10.04 8.40
CA VAL A 352 17.10 -8.62 8.22
C VAL A 352 18.39 -7.90 7.89
N ASP A 353 18.40 -7.17 6.80
CA ASP A 353 19.55 -6.41 6.35
C ASP A 353 19.46 -4.93 6.73
N THR A 354 20.63 -4.27 6.73
CA THR A 354 20.76 -2.84 6.91
C THR A 354 20.33 -2.10 5.65
N LEU A 355 19.68 -0.95 5.81
CA LEU A 355 19.32 -0.04 4.73
C LEU A 355 20.22 1.20 4.73
N SER A 356 20.51 1.75 3.55
CA SER A 356 21.21 3.04 3.37
C SER A 356 20.31 4.04 2.66
N ALA A 357 20.24 5.26 3.18
CA ALA A 357 19.45 6.32 2.56
C ALA A 357 19.97 6.67 1.16
N THR A 358 19.05 6.98 0.27
CA THR A 358 19.33 7.37 -1.12
C THR A 358 19.07 8.86 -1.31
N PRO A 359 19.47 9.49 -2.42
CA PRO A 359 19.14 10.90 -2.67
C PRO A 359 17.63 11.19 -2.68
N LEU A 360 16.77 10.18 -2.88
CA LEU A 360 15.32 10.32 -2.81
C LEU A 360 14.81 10.49 -1.37
N HIS A 361 15.52 9.94 -0.38
CA HIS A 361 15.20 10.14 1.05
C HIS A 361 15.12 11.62 1.39
N ASP A 362 16.16 12.39 1.05
CA ASP A 362 16.25 13.80 1.41
C ASP A 362 15.16 14.62 0.73
N ILE A 363 14.78 14.27 -0.50
CA ILE A 363 13.66 14.91 -1.20
C ILE A 363 12.36 14.62 -0.47
N VAL A 364 12.09 13.37 -0.09
CA VAL A 364 10.87 13.01 0.65
C VAL A 364 10.83 13.75 1.99
N VAL A 365 11.89 13.68 2.79
CA VAL A 365 11.97 14.33 4.11
C VAL A 365 11.75 15.84 4.00
N LYS A 366 12.47 16.50 3.09
CA LYS A 366 12.35 17.95 2.88
C LYS A 366 10.92 18.40 2.60
N ASN A 367 10.16 17.60 1.86
CA ASN A 367 8.80 17.97 1.48
C ASN A 367 7.76 17.53 2.54
N TYR A 368 7.96 16.41 3.23
CA TYR A 368 7.01 15.89 4.22
C TYR A 368 7.18 16.51 5.60
N LYS A 369 8.37 17.03 5.92
CA LYS A 369 8.68 17.79 7.13
C LYS A 369 9.32 19.14 6.76
N PRO A 370 8.53 20.11 6.27
CA PRO A 370 9.05 21.48 6.11
C PRO A 370 9.41 22.03 7.49
N ASP A 371 10.59 22.69 7.58
CA ASP A 371 11.13 23.30 8.81
C ASP A 371 10.19 24.33 9.48
#